data_AF-A0A015N390-F1
#
_entry.id   AF-A0A015N390-F1
#
_cell.length_a   1.000
_cell.length_b   1.000
_cell.length_c   1.000
_cell.angle_alpha   90.00
_cell.angle_beta   90.00
_cell.angle_gamma   90.00
#
_symmetry.space_group_name_H-M   'P 1'
#
loop_
_entity.id
_entity.type
_entity.pdbx_description
1 polymer ?
#
loop_
_entity_poly.entity_id
_entity_poly.type
_entity_poly.pdbx_seq_one_letter_code
_entity_poly.pdbx_strand_id
1 'polypeptide(L)'
;MVFCFVIGNSVNTAFEVIEDEKTTISRLKEIIFGKNQKCFSDIDANKLRLWRVNIPWDSGDKLGKLELLRTRSSNEDIIIQKLGGELLYPNMDIGNIFTQDSKDIQIIVQLPSLPAITGKRKMVEDEEDEFQAKKEKLKRIQFHIPAGILRGSLEMHQQDEEKFQNLINSLPNINIQDKVFKIPRLPGDNEDTRYLITGNPGIGKTFFGRLMLIELLKRNKSVLLDCETFTVWIHPTGEIYTVVNKTQYRQMAEQPNVWCIIDGKRDQVGHDFSNGKLIMVSSPKKAIVRDFAKQWCRSLYMPTWNENELEECWNNLYRKSGKFTLKSVKDKFKLCGGIAQWIFNDHQSLSDIDSVIKQALISVELNMLYNQAKDFSDDEYTYKLIHINTNIKRTDEAEPYTESFYFFASDNVAKQCLKKFKKNYKQRLCSFIESTKNIPEMRSLCEQLFKLVSHEILRQEKVFPVHKLTDDGKLEPETTITLESLKEIFFNNFSDIKENIR
;
A
#
# COMPACT_ATOMS: atom_id res chain seq x y z
N MET A 1 26.38 -12.84 27.31
CA MET A 1 26.98 -13.60 26.19
C MET A 1 25.93 -13.80 25.11
N VAL A 2 26.25 -13.54 23.83
CA VAL A 2 25.31 -13.72 22.70
C VAL A 2 25.95 -14.45 21.52
N PHE A 3 25.21 -15.37 20.89
CA PHE A 3 25.65 -16.06 19.67
C PHE A 3 25.11 -15.39 18.41
N CYS A 4 26.01 -15.12 17.46
CA CYS A 4 25.74 -14.40 16.22
C CYS A 4 25.91 -15.32 15.01
N PHE A 5 24.93 -15.30 14.10
CA PHE A 5 24.98 -15.94 12.78
C PHE A 5 25.03 -14.89 11.68
N VAL A 6 25.88 -15.07 10.67
CA VAL A 6 26.01 -14.12 9.53
C VAL A 6 25.38 -14.73 8.29
N ILE A 7 24.42 -13.99 7.69
CA ILE A 7 23.76 -14.40 6.43
C ILE A 7 24.80 -14.52 5.32
N GLY A 8 24.68 -15.57 4.50
CA GLY A 8 25.68 -15.93 3.50
C GLY A 8 26.70 -16.97 3.96
N ASN A 9 26.76 -17.25 5.27
CA ASN A 9 27.65 -18.28 5.81
C ASN A 9 26.86 -19.54 6.22
N SER A 10 27.59 -20.65 6.45
CA SER A 10 27.01 -21.87 7.02
C SER A 10 26.70 -21.67 8.51
N VAL A 11 25.62 -22.28 9.01
CA VAL A 11 25.22 -22.15 10.43
C VAL A 11 26.36 -22.54 11.39
N ASN A 12 27.21 -23.50 11.01
CA ASN A 12 28.36 -23.96 11.79
C ASN A 12 29.45 -22.88 12.01
N THR A 13 29.31 -21.72 11.37
CA THR A 13 30.22 -20.57 11.53
C THR A 13 29.71 -19.52 12.51
N ALA A 14 28.55 -19.76 13.15
CA ALA A 14 28.07 -18.88 14.21
C ALA A 14 29.10 -18.77 15.34
N PHE A 15 29.21 -17.59 15.93
CA PHE A 15 30.28 -17.29 16.88
C PHE A 15 29.75 -16.47 18.07
N GLU A 16 30.48 -16.56 19.18
CA GLU A 16 30.12 -15.88 20.42
C GLU A 16 30.67 -14.44 20.49
N VAL A 17 29.88 -13.57 21.09
CA VAL A 17 30.25 -12.21 21.49
C VAL A 17 29.97 -12.04 22.98
N ILE A 18 30.98 -11.61 23.73
CA ILE A 18 30.93 -11.42 25.19
C ILE A 18 31.19 -9.94 25.44
N GLU A 19 30.18 -9.23 25.94
CA GLU A 19 30.22 -7.78 26.18
C GLU A 19 29.40 -7.41 27.40
N ASP A 20 29.58 -6.17 27.89
CA ASP A 20 28.85 -5.64 29.04
C ASP A 20 27.38 -5.29 28.70
N GLU A 21 26.53 -5.24 29.73
CA GLU A 21 25.11 -4.94 29.60
C GLU A 21 24.82 -3.53 29.07
N LYS A 22 25.78 -2.60 29.20
CA LYS A 22 25.68 -1.19 28.77
C LYS A 22 26.14 -0.98 27.33
N THR A 23 26.57 -2.05 26.66
CA THR A 23 27.04 -1.97 25.29
C THR A 23 25.85 -1.72 24.37
N THR A 24 25.95 -0.68 23.55
CA THR A 24 24.91 -0.33 22.57
C THR A 24 24.95 -1.26 21.36
N ILE A 25 23.81 -1.41 20.69
CA ILE A 25 23.74 -2.14 19.41
C ILE A 25 24.67 -1.51 18.35
N SER A 26 24.88 -0.19 18.36
CA SER A 26 25.87 0.45 17.49
C SER A 26 27.28 -0.06 17.74
N ARG A 27 27.70 -0.13 19.01
CA ARG A 27 29.01 -0.66 19.41
C ARG A 27 29.13 -2.16 19.10
N LEU A 28 28.05 -2.91 19.29
CA LEU A 28 27.98 -4.34 18.96
C LEU A 28 28.26 -4.60 17.48
N LYS A 29 27.78 -3.74 16.57
CA LYS A 29 28.07 -3.87 15.12
C LYS A 29 29.57 -3.76 14.83
N GLU A 30 30.29 -2.86 15.49
CA GLU A 30 31.73 -2.70 15.32
C GLU A 30 32.50 -3.94 15.80
N ILE A 31 32.05 -4.53 16.91
CA ILE A 31 32.66 -5.75 17.49
C ILE A 31 32.43 -6.95 16.58
N ILE A 32 31.19 -7.15 16.11
CA ILE A 32 30.84 -8.19 15.14
C ILE A 32 31.67 -8.04 13.87
N PHE A 33 31.81 -6.81 13.36
CA PHE A 33 32.63 -6.50 12.20
C PHE A 33 34.10 -6.88 12.41
N GLY A 34 34.68 -6.52 13.56
CA GLY A 34 36.07 -6.85 13.90
C GLY A 34 36.32 -8.36 14.00
N LYS A 35 35.39 -9.13 14.59
CA LYS A 35 35.53 -10.59 14.73
C LYS A 35 35.42 -11.36 13.41
N ASN A 36 34.76 -10.80 12.39
CA ASN A 36 34.53 -11.48 11.11
C ASN A 36 34.91 -10.62 9.90
N GLN A 37 36.05 -9.92 10.00
CA GLN A 37 36.52 -8.92 9.03
C GLN A 37 36.60 -9.44 7.57
N LYS A 38 36.90 -10.73 7.39
CA LYS A 38 36.94 -11.37 6.07
C LYS A 38 35.55 -11.53 5.42
N CYS A 39 34.48 -11.65 6.21
CA CYS A 39 33.11 -11.77 5.69
C CYS A 39 32.48 -10.42 5.34
N PHE A 40 33.12 -9.31 5.71
CA PHE A 40 32.58 -7.96 5.55
C PHE A 40 33.46 -7.04 4.69
N SER A 41 34.39 -7.56 3.89
CA SER A 41 35.22 -6.74 3.00
C SER A 41 34.33 -5.85 2.12
N ASP A 42 34.58 -4.54 2.15
CA ASP A 42 33.83 -3.46 1.47
C ASP A 42 32.51 -2.98 2.13
N ILE A 43 32.19 -3.43 3.36
CA ILE A 43 30.97 -3.02 4.07
C ILE A 43 31.30 -2.35 5.41
N ASP A 44 30.86 -1.11 5.61
CA ASP A 44 31.00 -0.41 6.90
C ASP A 44 30.15 -1.08 7.99
N ALA A 45 30.69 -1.19 9.21
CA ALA A 45 30.00 -1.82 10.34
C ALA A 45 28.60 -1.23 10.62
N ASN A 46 28.43 0.08 10.42
CA ASN A 46 27.15 0.76 10.61
C ASN A 46 26.05 0.33 9.62
N LYS A 47 26.42 -0.26 8.47
CA LYS A 47 25.50 -0.77 7.43
C LYS A 47 24.96 -2.17 7.74
N LEU A 48 25.50 -2.86 8.74
CA LEU A 48 24.99 -4.16 9.18
C LEU A 48 23.59 -4.00 9.81
N ARG A 49 22.66 -4.90 9.47
CA ARG A 49 21.37 -5.04 10.16
C ARG A 49 21.45 -6.21 11.13
N LEU A 50 21.08 -5.97 12.39
CA LEU A 50 21.08 -7.00 13.43
C LEU A 50 19.64 -7.34 13.78
N TRP A 51 19.33 -8.63 13.81
CA TRP A 51 18.01 -9.15 14.14
C TRP A 51 18.10 -10.04 15.38
N ARG A 52 17.29 -9.77 16.38
CA ARG A 52 17.14 -10.62 17.56
C ARG A 52 16.30 -11.84 17.20
N VAL A 53 16.78 -13.01 17.59
CA VAL A 53 16.09 -14.29 17.40
C VAL A 53 16.27 -15.17 18.64
N ASN A 54 15.56 -16.30 18.69
CA ASN A 54 15.82 -17.37 19.64
C ASN A 54 15.77 -18.72 18.93
N ILE A 55 16.94 -19.24 18.57
CA ILE A 55 17.10 -20.45 17.76
C ILE A 55 18.00 -21.46 18.49
N PRO A 56 17.40 -22.46 19.13
CA PRO A 56 18.13 -23.55 19.77
C PRO A 56 18.89 -24.43 18.77
N TRP A 57 20.06 -24.93 19.19
CA TRP A 57 20.94 -25.80 18.39
C TRP A 57 20.38 -27.21 18.15
N ASP A 58 19.33 -27.61 18.87
CA ASP A 58 18.62 -28.87 18.71
C ASP A 58 17.34 -28.72 17.87
N SER A 59 17.01 -27.49 17.43
CA SER A 59 15.79 -27.22 16.66
C SER A 59 16.02 -27.45 15.16
N GLY A 60 15.90 -28.70 14.71
CA GLY A 60 16.08 -29.09 13.31
C GLY A 60 15.28 -28.25 12.30
N ASP A 61 14.03 -27.90 12.61
CA ASP A 61 13.17 -27.09 11.74
C ASP A 61 13.64 -25.63 11.62
N LYS A 62 14.13 -25.03 12.71
CA LYS A 62 14.63 -23.64 12.70
C LYS A 62 16.01 -23.56 12.08
N LEU A 63 16.88 -24.55 12.34
CA LEU A 63 18.20 -24.65 11.73
C LEU A 63 18.10 -24.89 10.22
N GLY A 64 17.18 -25.72 9.76
CA GLY A 64 16.90 -25.91 8.34
C GLY A 64 16.49 -24.62 7.64
N LYS A 65 15.65 -23.79 8.30
CA LYS A 65 15.29 -22.44 7.81
C LYS A 65 16.45 -21.46 7.84
N LEU A 66 17.34 -21.56 8.83
CA LEU A 66 18.54 -20.72 8.92
C LEU A 66 19.53 -21.05 7.81
N GLU A 67 19.69 -22.32 7.44
CA GLU A 67 20.57 -22.75 6.33
C GLU A 67 20.05 -22.26 4.96
N LEU A 68 18.75 -21.95 4.81
CA LEU A 68 18.24 -21.26 3.60
C LEU A 68 18.83 -19.85 3.44
N LEU A 69 19.27 -19.21 4.52
CA LEU A 69 19.94 -17.89 4.50
C LEU A 69 21.42 -17.99 4.12
N ARG A 70 21.96 -19.20 3.89
CA ARG A 70 23.30 -19.37 3.32
C ARG A 70 23.39 -18.85 1.89
N THR A 71 22.33 -19.03 1.11
CA THR A 71 22.20 -18.41 -0.22
C THR A 71 21.48 -17.07 -0.08
N ARG A 72 22.24 -15.98 -0.21
CA ARG A 72 21.67 -14.61 -0.19
C ARG A 72 20.59 -14.48 -1.26
N SER A 73 19.40 -14.03 -0.88
CA SER A 73 18.23 -13.92 -1.75
C SER A 73 17.38 -12.71 -1.38
N SER A 74 16.44 -12.32 -2.25
CA SER A 74 15.51 -11.22 -1.97
C SER A 74 14.54 -11.52 -0.81
N ASN A 75 14.47 -12.77 -0.34
CA ASN A 75 13.52 -13.22 0.67
C ASN A 75 14.13 -13.32 2.08
N GLU A 76 15.36 -12.82 2.29
CA GLU A 76 16.06 -12.84 3.60
C GLU A 76 15.15 -12.31 4.72
N ASP A 77 14.52 -11.14 4.54
CA ASP A 77 13.65 -10.53 5.54
C ASP A 77 12.43 -11.40 5.89
N ILE A 78 11.82 -12.07 4.89
CA ILE A 78 10.67 -12.96 5.07
C ILE A 78 11.09 -14.21 5.87
N ILE A 79 12.27 -14.76 5.59
CA ILE A 79 12.79 -15.93 6.30
C ILE A 79 13.15 -15.58 7.74
N ILE A 80 13.79 -14.43 7.97
CA ILE A 80 14.12 -13.92 9.31
C ILE A 80 12.83 -13.67 10.13
N GLN A 81 11.79 -13.10 9.52
CA GLN A 81 10.48 -12.93 10.18
C GLN A 81 9.84 -14.27 10.56
N LYS A 82 9.92 -15.30 9.70
CA LYS A 82 9.44 -16.66 10.02
C LYS A 82 10.21 -17.34 11.14
N LEU A 83 11.43 -16.89 11.42
CA LEU A 83 12.24 -17.32 12.56
C LEU A 83 11.95 -16.53 13.84
N GLY A 84 10.98 -15.60 13.81
CA GLY A 84 10.65 -14.71 14.92
C GLY A 84 11.62 -13.54 15.07
N GLY A 85 12.27 -13.13 13.98
CA GLY A 85 13.28 -12.08 13.99
C GLY A 85 12.71 -10.69 14.26
N GLU A 86 13.27 -10.00 15.26
CA GLU A 86 12.97 -8.60 15.60
C GLU A 86 14.16 -7.70 15.27
N LEU A 87 13.95 -6.62 14.51
CA LEU A 87 15.05 -5.73 14.13
C LEU A 87 15.59 -4.94 15.34
N LEU A 88 16.91 -4.95 15.53
CA LEU A 88 17.59 -4.21 16.60
C LEU A 88 18.04 -2.83 16.14
N TYR A 89 17.68 -1.80 16.92
CA TYR A 89 18.01 -0.41 16.62
C TYR A 89 19.31 0.04 17.32
N PRO A 90 20.11 0.94 16.72
CA PRO A 90 21.45 1.28 17.21
C PRO A 90 21.53 1.85 18.63
N ASN A 91 20.46 2.48 19.11
CA ASN A 91 20.36 3.12 20.42
C ASN A 91 19.89 2.19 21.54
N MET A 92 19.64 0.92 21.25
CA MET A 92 19.28 -0.07 22.26
C MET A 92 20.53 -0.61 22.96
N ASP A 93 20.40 -0.98 24.22
CA ASP A 93 21.46 -1.62 25.01
C ASP A 93 21.28 -3.14 25.05
N ILE A 94 22.38 -3.88 25.00
CA ILE A 94 22.37 -5.35 25.00
C ILE A 94 21.67 -5.91 26.24
N GLY A 95 21.93 -5.33 27.44
CA GLY A 95 21.35 -5.81 28.70
C GLY A 95 19.82 -5.68 28.78
N ASN A 96 19.24 -4.73 28.04
CA ASN A 96 17.79 -4.56 27.95
C ASN A 96 17.13 -5.62 27.04
N ILE A 97 17.89 -6.24 26.14
CA ILE A 97 17.39 -7.15 25.10
C ILE A 97 17.65 -8.62 25.46
N PHE A 98 18.83 -8.89 26.02
CA PHE A 98 19.34 -10.23 26.33
C PHE A 98 19.55 -10.34 27.84
N THR A 99 18.46 -10.62 28.57
CA THR A 99 18.45 -10.67 30.04
C THR A 99 18.98 -11.99 30.62
N GLN A 100 19.30 -12.97 29.77
CA GLN A 100 19.83 -14.28 30.16
C GLN A 100 20.88 -14.74 29.16
N ASP A 101 21.98 -15.29 29.67
CA ASP A 101 22.96 -15.99 28.85
C ASP A 101 22.33 -17.25 28.26
N SER A 102 22.34 -17.35 26.92
CA SER A 102 21.94 -18.57 26.22
C SER A 102 23.06 -19.02 25.29
N LYS A 103 23.11 -20.34 25.07
CA LYS A 103 23.96 -20.93 24.03
C LYS A 103 23.28 -20.89 22.66
N ASP A 104 22.01 -20.52 22.58
CA ASP A 104 21.22 -20.47 21.34
C ASP A 104 21.67 -19.32 20.44
N ILE A 105 21.43 -19.44 19.13
CA ILE A 105 21.65 -18.32 18.20
C ILE A 105 20.63 -17.23 18.53
N GLN A 106 21.16 -16.07 18.92
CA GLN A 106 20.39 -14.93 19.44
C GLN A 106 20.40 -13.74 18.50
N ILE A 107 21.38 -13.66 17.59
CA ILE A 107 21.50 -12.57 16.62
C ILE A 107 21.72 -13.12 15.21
N ILE A 108 20.94 -12.63 14.25
CA ILE A 108 21.21 -12.78 12.82
C ILE A 108 21.79 -11.45 12.29
N VAL A 109 22.96 -11.51 11.67
CA VAL A 109 23.67 -10.41 11.04
C VAL A 109 23.38 -10.45 9.55
N GLN A 110 22.62 -9.46 9.07
CA GLN A 110 22.30 -9.30 7.67
C GLN A 110 23.19 -8.20 7.06
N LEU A 111 23.85 -8.55 5.95
CA LEU A 111 24.65 -7.61 5.18
C LEU A 111 23.74 -6.72 4.33
N PRO A 112 24.12 -5.47 4.03
CA PRO A 112 23.42 -4.68 3.02
C PRO A 112 23.35 -5.44 1.69
N SER A 113 22.26 -5.24 0.95
CA SER A 113 22.10 -5.78 -0.40
C SER A 113 23.28 -5.30 -1.27
N LEU A 114 24.00 -6.23 -1.90
CA LEU A 114 25.17 -5.90 -2.72
C LEU A 114 24.78 -4.91 -3.84
N PRO A 115 25.52 -3.81 -4.02
CA PRO A 115 25.48 -3.07 -5.28
C PRO A 115 26.10 -3.93 -6.40
N ALA A 116 25.57 -3.81 -7.61
CA ALA A 116 26.16 -4.43 -8.79
C ALA A 116 27.64 -4.02 -8.92
N ILE A 117 28.53 -5.00 -9.00
CA ILE A 117 29.99 -4.79 -9.02
C ILE A 117 30.39 -4.23 -10.39
N THR A 118 30.58 -2.91 -10.49
CA THR A 118 31.42 -2.29 -11.53
C THR A 118 32.85 -2.20 -11.02
N GLY A 119 33.76 -2.95 -11.65
CA GLY A 119 35.18 -2.98 -11.32
C GLY A 119 35.81 -1.59 -11.38
N LYS A 120 36.43 -1.18 -10.28
CA LYS A 120 37.28 0.02 -10.22
C LYS A 120 38.55 -0.22 -11.04
N ARG A 121 38.81 0.60 -12.05
CA ARG A 121 40.19 0.91 -12.49
C ARG A 121 40.52 2.33 -12.04
N LYS A 122 41.75 2.49 -11.53
CA LYS A 122 42.31 3.76 -11.03
C LYS A 122 42.31 4.83 -12.14
N MET A 123 41.93 6.04 -11.75
CA MET A 123 42.13 7.27 -12.52
C MET A 123 43.63 7.60 -12.59
N VAL A 124 44.11 7.92 -13.78
CA VAL A 124 45.20 8.87 -14.00
C VAL A 124 44.58 9.98 -14.84
N GLU A 125 44.86 11.20 -14.40
CA GLU A 125 44.42 12.49 -14.94
C GLU A 125 44.83 12.63 -16.41
N ASP A 126 43.96 13.22 -17.22
CA ASP A 126 44.24 14.41 -18.02
C ASP A 126 43.02 14.75 -18.91
N GLU A 127 42.50 15.95 -18.69
CA GLU A 127 41.33 16.54 -19.34
C GLU A 127 41.66 17.01 -20.77
N GLU A 128 40.65 16.97 -21.64
CA GLU A 128 40.43 17.80 -22.86
C GLU A 128 40.27 17.11 -24.23
N ASP A 129 40.67 15.85 -24.44
CA ASP A 129 40.54 15.23 -25.79
C ASP A 129 39.36 14.22 -25.99
N GLU A 130 38.51 14.00 -24.98
CA GLU A 130 37.50 12.91 -25.01
C GLU A 130 36.18 13.25 -25.76
N PHE A 131 35.95 14.50 -26.18
CA PHE A 131 34.64 14.92 -26.70
C PHE A 131 34.40 14.53 -28.18
N GLN A 132 35.46 14.34 -28.97
CA GLN A 132 35.33 13.97 -30.39
C GLN A 132 35.31 12.44 -30.61
N ALA A 133 35.97 11.65 -29.76
CA ALA A 133 36.01 10.18 -29.90
C ALA A 133 34.70 9.48 -29.47
N LYS A 134 33.86 10.10 -28.63
CA LYS A 134 32.58 9.53 -28.17
C LYS A 134 31.50 9.50 -29.26
N LYS A 135 31.58 10.37 -30.28
CA LYS A 135 30.55 10.47 -31.33
C LYS A 135 30.64 9.36 -32.37
N GLU A 136 31.85 8.84 -32.65
CA GLU A 136 32.05 7.74 -33.61
C GLU A 136 31.90 6.35 -33.00
N LYS A 137 32.12 6.19 -31.69
CA LYS A 137 31.95 4.90 -30.99
C LYS A 137 30.49 4.45 -30.84
N LEU A 138 29.52 5.36 -31.05
CA LEU A 138 28.08 5.11 -30.98
C LEU A 138 27.53 4.27 -32.16
N LYS A 139 28.31 3.99 -33.21
CA LYS A 139 27.83 3.26 -34.40
C LYS A 139 28.11 1.76 -34.41
N ARG A 140 28.83 1.19 -33.44
CA ARG A 140 29.16 -0.26 -33.43
C ARG A 140 29.24 -0.82 -32.03
N ILE A 141 28.11 -1.17 -31.44
CA ILE A 141 28.09 -2.04 -30.27
C ILE A 141 26.92 -3.01 -30.38
N GLN A 142 27.22 -4.21 -30.88
CA GLN A 142 26.43 -5.42 -30.71
C GLN A 142 27.11 -6.18 -29.56
N PHE A 143 26.43 -6.40 -28.43
CA PHE A 143 27.00 -7.16 -27.31
C PHE A 143 26.35 -8.55 -27.19
N HIS A 144 27.21 -9.56 -27.24
CA HIS A 144 26.92 -10.98 -27.09
C HIS A 144 26.99 -11.37 -25.60
N ILE A 145 26.00 -12.11 -25.09
CA ILE A 145 25.94 -12.60 -23.69
C ILE A 145 26.24 -14.11 -23.67
N PRO A 146 27.15 -14.63 -22.81
CA PRO A 146 27.47 -16.05 -22.74
C PRO A 146 26.33 -16.91 -22.18
N ALA A 147 26.11 -18.08 -22.80
CA ALA A 147 24.94 -18.95 -22.63
C ALA A 147 24.80 -19.69 -21.27
N GLY A 148 25.73 -19.52 -20.31
CA GLY A 148 25.81 -20.36 -19.10
C GLY A 148 25.00 -19.90 -17.87
N ILE A 149 24.57 -18.63 -17.80
CA ILE A 149 23.90 -18.03 -16.63
C ILE A 149 22.35 -18.01 -16.77
N LEU A 150 21.84 -18.49 -17.91
CA LEU A 150 20.48 -18.27 -18.39
C LEU A 150 19.49 -19.42 -18.07
N ARG A 151 19.65 -20.22 -17.02
CA ARG A 151 18.66 -21.30 -16.73
C ARG A 151 17.74 -21.04 -15.54
N GLY A 152 18.25 -20.51 -14.43
CA GLY A 152 17.42 -20.19 -13.25
C GLY A 152 16.71 -18.83 -13.33
N SER A 153 17.38 -17.80 -13.87
CA SER A 153 16.75 -16.48 -14.08
C SER A 153 15.76 -16.45 -15.24
N LEU A 154 15.86 -17.39 -16.18
CA LEU A 154 15.02 -17.41 -17.38
C LEU A 154 13.57 -17.79 -17.08
N GLU A 155 13.33 -18.68 -16.11
CA GLU A 155 11.97 -19.12 -15.76
C GLU A 155 11.17 -18.01 -15.05
N MET A 156 11.85 -17.18 -14.23
CA MET A 156 11.23 -16.02 -13.58
C MET A 156 11.05 -14.84 -14.56
N HIS A 157 12.01 -14.64 -15.47
CA HIS A 157 11.86 -13.68 -16.57
C HIS A 157 10.77 -14.09 -17.56
N GLN A 158 10.59 -15.39 -17.82
CA GLN A 158 9.55 -15.88 -18.75
C GLN A 158 8.13 -15.55 -18.29
N GLN A 159 7.80 -15.67 -17.00
CA GLN A 159 6.45 -15.34 -16.53
C GLN A 159 6.15 -13.84 -16.60
N ASP A 160 7.13 -12.99 -16.31
CA ASP A 160 6.96 -11.54 -16.38
C ASP A 160 7.01 -11.03 -17.83
N GLU A 161 7.83 -11.67 -18.68
CA GLU A 161 7.86 -11.46 -20.13
C GLU A 161 6.55 -11.94 -20.78
N GLU A 162 5.99 -13.07 -20.36
CA GLU A 162 4.70 -13.57 -20.85
C GLU A 162 3.52 -12.68 -20.42
N LYS A 163 3.47 -12.25 -19.15
CA LYS A 163 2.49 -11.24 -18.70
C LYS A 163 2.60 -9.94 -19.48
N PHE A 164 3.82 -9.55 -19.82
CA PHE A 164 4.11 -8.33 -20.57
C PHE A 164 3.73 -8.48 -22.05
N GLN A 165 4.07 -9.59 -22.69
CA GLN A 165 3.64 -9.90 -24.06
C GLN A 165 2.12 -10.01 -24.17
N ASN A 166 1.46 -10.60 -23.16
CA ASN A 166 0.00 -10.62 -23.07
C ASN A 166 -0.58 -9.20 -22.94
N LEU A 167 0.04 -8.32 -22.14
CA LEU A 167 -0.36 -6.92 -22.06
C LEU A 167 -0.22 -6.24 -23.43
N ILE A 168 0.93 -6.37 -24.09
CA ILE A 168 1.20 -5.78 -25.42
C ILE A 168 0.17 -6.25 -26.45
N ASN A 169 -0.05 -7.56 -26.54
CA ASN A 169 -0.98 -8.16 -27.49
C ASN A 169 -2.43 -7.71 -27.27
N SER A 170 -2.76 -7.26 -26.05
CA SER A 170 -4.09 -6.75 -25.71
C SER A 170 -4.27 -5.26 -26.02
N LEU A 171 -3.21 -4.46 -26.12
CA LEU A 171 -3.29 -2.99 -26.31
C LEU A 171 -4.11 -2.58 -27.55
N PRO A 172 -3.99 -3.22 -28.72
CA PRO A 172 -4.77 -2.85 -29.91
C PRO A 172 -6.27 -3.11 -29.78
N ASN A 173 -6.68 -4.05 -28.90
CA ASN A 173 -8.07 -4.47 -28.74
C ASN A 173 -8.85 -3.60 -27.73
N ILE A 174 -8.17 -2.65 -27.06
CA ILE A 174 -8.79 -1.80 -26.05
C ILE A 174 -9.38 -0.57 -26.75
N ASN A 175 -10.69 -0.62 -26.99
CA ASN A 175 -11.46 0.49 -27.52
C ASN A 175 -11.73 1.53 -26.41
N ILE A 176 -11.02 2.66 -26.46
CA ILE A 176 -11.17 3.77 -25.51
C ILE A 176 -12.16 4.83 -26.03
N GLN A 177 -12.65 4.69 -27.27
CA GLN A 177 -13.70 5.56 -27.83
C GLN A 177 -15.08 5.25 -27.26
N ASP A 178 -15.19 4.19 -26.44
CA ASP A 178 -16.40 3.92 -25.69
C ASP A 178 -16.68 5.07 -24.73
N LYS A 179 -17.95 5.51 -24.66
CA LYS A 179 -18.39 6.80 -24.06
C LYS A 179 -18.07 7.00 -22.56
N VAL A 180 -17.40 6.04 -21.92
CA VAL A 180 -17.29 5.90 -20.47
C VAL A 180 -15.96 6.42 -19.90
N PHE A 181 -14.91 6.62 -20.72
CA PHE A 181 -13.61 7.08 -20.22
C PHE A 181 -13.30 8.52 -20.65
N LYS A 182 -13.56 9.48 -19.75
CA LYS A 182 -12.99 10.84 -19.86
C LYS A 182 -11.69 10.87 -19.08
N ILE A 183 -10.59 11.22 -19.75
CA ILE A 183 -9.32 11.39 -19.06
C ILE A 183 -9.41 12.62 -18.16
N PRO A 184 -8.91 12.56 -16.93
CA PRO A 184 -8.56 13.78 -16.20
C PRO A 184 -7.54 14.61 -16.99
N ARG A 185 -7.33 15.87 -16.59
CA ARG A 185 -6.24 16.70 -17.14
C ARG A 185 -4.90 15.97 -16.97
N LEU A 186 -4.05 15.97 -17.99
CA LEU A 186 -2.76 15.29 -17.93
C LEU A 186 -1.73 16.16 -17.20
N PRO A 187 -0.69 15.56 -16.59
CA PRO A 187 0.42 16.33 -16.07
C PRO A 187 1.06 17.19 -17.16
N GLY A 188 1.18 18.50 -16.90
CA GLY A 188 1.66 19.51 -17.83
C GLY A 188 0.59 20.14 -18.75
N ASP A 189 -0.67 19.71 -18.70
CA ASP A 189 -1.79 20.45 -19.32
C ASP A 189 -2.16 21.72 -18.51
N ASN A 190 -1.64 21.81 -17.29
CA ASN A 190 -1.76 22.86 -16.29
C ASN A 190 -0.41 22.99 -15.54
N GLU A 191 -0.34 23.80 -14.47
CA GLU A 191 0.89 23.98 -13.68
C GLU A 191 1.37 22.69 -12.98
N ASP A 192 0.49 21.68 -12.83
CA ASP A 192 0.78 20.42 -12.16
C ASP A 192 1.55 19.44 -13.06
N THR A 193 2.75 19.02 -12.65
CA THR A 193 3.55 17.99 -13.35
C THR A 193 3.50 16.62 -12.69
N ARG A 194 2.87 16.51 -11.51
CA ARG A 194 2.81 15.29 -10.69
C ARG A 194 1.39 15.03 -10.22
N TYR A 195 0.90 13.83 -10.50
CA TYR A 195 -0.43 13.37 -10.12
C TYR A 195 -0.31 12.10 -9.27
N LEU A 196 -1.01 12.07 -8.15
CA LEU A 196 -1.17 10.90 -7.29
C LEU A 196 -2.61 10.41 -7.38
N ILE A 197 -2.83 9.25 -7.97
CA ILE A 197 -4.11 8.56 -8.02
C ILE A 197 -4.11 7.50 -6.92
N THR A 198 -4.92 7.73 -5.89
CA THR A 198 -4.99 6.87 -4.71
C THR A 198 -6.41 6.41 -4.38
N GLY A 199 -6.56 5.49 -3.43
CA GLY A 199 -7.83 4.87 -3.07
C GLY A 199 -7.66 3.45 -2.53
N ASN A 200 -8.76 2.80 -2.18
CA ASN A 200 -8.73 1.51 -1.48
C ASN A 200 -7.98 0.42 -2.28
N PRO A 201 -7.27 -0.52 -1.62
CA PRO A 201 -6.73 -1.70 -2.31
C PRO A 201 -7.83 -2.47 -3.06
N GLY A 202 -7.53 -2.98 -4.26
CA GLY A 202 -8.45 -3.86 -4.99
C GLY A 202 -9.61 -3.20 -5.76
N ILE A 203 -9.67 -1.87 -5.85
CA ILE A 203 -10.74 -1.15 -6.59
C ILE A 203 -10.45 -0.88 -8.08
N GLY A 204 -9.28 -1.30 -8.59
CA GLY A 204 -8.95 -1.20 -10.02
C GLY A 204 -7.94 -0.13 -10.42
N LYS A 205 -7.21 0.46 -9.45
CA LYS A 205 -6.19 1.51 -9.71
C LYS A 205 -5.14 1.09 -10.75
N THR A 206 -4.52 -0.09 -10.60
CA THR A 206 -3.58 -0.65 -11.60
C THR A 206 -4.20 -0.78 -12.99
N PHE A 207 -5.47 -1.19 -13.08
CA PHE A 207 -6.17 -1.26 -14.36
C PHE A 207 -6.39 0.14 -14.95
N PHE A 208 -6.74 1.13 -14.13
CA PHE A 208 -6.80 2.53 -14.55
C PHE A 208 -5.45 3.05 -15.07
N GLY A 209 -4.33 2.74 -14.38
CA GLY A 209 -2.98 3.08 -14.86
C GLY A 209 -2.67 2.49 -16.25
N ARG A 210 -3.15 1.27 -16.54
CA ARG A 210 -3.03 0.66 -17.86
C ARG A 210 -3.90 1.34 -18.92
N LEU A 211 -5.11 1.78 -18.57
CA LEU A 211 -5.94 2.59 -19.46
C LEU A 211 -5.25 3.91 -19.80
N MET A 212 -4.63 4.57 -18.81
CA MET A 212 -3.84 5.78 -19.02
C MET A 212 -2.65 5.54 -19.95
N LEU A 213 -1.93 4.43 -19.79
CA LEU A 213 -0.85 4.02 -20.70
C LEU A 213 -1.34 4.00 -22.16
N ILE A 214 -2.43 3.27 -22.45
CA ILE A 214 -2.92 3.09 -23.82
C ILE A 214 -3.35 4.43 -24.42
N GLU A 215 -4.02 5.25 -23.62
CA GLU A 215 -4.51 6.55 -24.08
C GLU A 215 -3.36 7.55 -24.34
N LEU A 216 -2.32 7.55 -23.51
CA LEU A 216 -1.11 8.34 -23.76
C LEU A 216 -0.43 7.92 -25.06
N LEU A 217 -0.31 6.61 -25.32
CA LEU A 217 0.25 6.10 -26.57
C LEU A 217 -0.58 6.54 -27.79
N LYS A 218 -1.92 6.49 -27.70
CA LYS A 218 -2.82 6.98 -28.77
C LYS A 218 -2.66 8.48 -29.04
N ARG A 219 -2.27 9.25 -28.03
CA ARG A 219 -1.92 10.69 -28.14
C ARG A 219 -0.49 10.94 -28.61
N ASN A 220 0.17 9.90 -29.14
CA ASN A 220 1.56 9.93 -29.59
C ASN A 220 2.54 10.36 -28.50
N LYS A 221 2.27 9.94 -27.25
CA LYS A 221 3.14 10.16 -26.08
C LYS A 221 3.82 8.86 -25.70
N SER A 222 5.11 8.94 -25.37
CA SER A 222 5.83 7.78 -24.86
C SER A 222 5.56 7.61 -23.37
N VAL A 223 5.55 6.37 -22.88
CA VAL A 223 5.23 6.08 -21.48
C VAL A 223 6.37 5.31 -20.82
N LEU A 224 6.87 5.82 -19.70
CA LEU A 224 7.78 5.11 -18.82
C LEU A 224 6.95 4.42 -17.72
N LEU A 225 6.69 3.13 -17.90
CA LEU A 225 5.93 2.33 -16.93
C LEU A 225 6.88 1.75 -15.89
N ASP A 226 6.67 2.13 -14.63
CA ASP A 226 7.48 1.72 -13.50
C ASP A 226 6.65 0.91 -12.49
N CYS A 227 6.78 -0.40 -12.57
CA CYS A 227 6.11 -1.36 -11.69
C CYS A 227 7.10 -1.95 -10.67
N GLU A 228 6.58 -2.69 -9.70
CA GLU A 228 7.40 -3.30 -8.64
C GLU A 228 8.49 -4.23 -9.21
N THR A 229 8.18 -5.02 -10.23
CA THR A 229 9.08 -6.04 -10.79
C THR A 229 9.87 -5.58 -12.01
N PHE A 230 9.43 -4.56 -12.73
CA PHE A 230 10.10 -4.09 -13.95
C PHE A 230 9.87 -2.61 -14.21
N THR A 231 10.76 -2.03 -15.01
CA THR A 231 10.61 -0.68 -15.56
C THR A 231 10.85 -0.71 -17.07
N VAL A 232 9.91 -0.20 -17.84
CA VAL A 232 9.96 -0.22 -19.32
C VAL A 232 9.55 1.13 -19.89
N TRP A 233 10.19 1.50 -20.98
CA TRP A 233 9.82 2.66 -21.79
C TRP A 233 9.13 2.18 -23.06
N ILE A 234 7.93 2.70 -23.32
CA ILE A 234 7.05 2.27 -24.41
C ILE A 234 6.85 3.47 -25.34
N HIS A 235 7.24 3.31 -26.60
CA HIS A 235 7.08 4.31 -27.64
C HIS A 235 5.72 4.15 -28.34
N PRO A 236 5.10 5.24 -28.86
CA PRO A 236 3.85 5.16 -29.63
C PRO A 236 3.89 4.23 -30.85
N THR A 237 5.08 3.98 -31.39
CA THR A 237 5.32 3.03 -32.50
C THR A 237 5.12 1.57 -32.08
N GLY A 238 5.00 1.29 -30.78
CA GLY A 238 4.98 -0.05 -30.21
C GLY A 238 6.35 -0.59 -29.81
N GLU A 239 7.43 0.18 -30.02
CA GLU A 239 8.77 -0.18 -29.56
C GLU A 239 8.90 -0.06 -28.04
N ILE A 240 9.64 -0.99 -27.44
CA ILE A 240 9.75 -1.12 -26.00
C ILE A 240 11.20 -1.30 -25.61
N TYR A 241 11.62 -0.58 -24.57
CA TYR A 241 12.97 -0.61 -24.04
C TYR A 241 12.95 -0.88 -22.54
N THR A 242 13.65 -1.91 -22.08
CA THR A 242 13.84 -2.17 -20.66
C THR A 242 14.78 -1.13 -20.05
N VAL A 243 14.40 -0.57 -18.90
CA VAL A 243 15.20 0.41 -18.17
C VAL A 243 15.94 -0.30 -17.05
N VAL A 244 17.27 -0.30 -17.12
CA VAL A 244 18.09 -1.15 -16.24
C VAL A 244 18.71 -0.40 -15.06
N ASN A 245 18.65 0.93 -15.03
CA ASN A 245 19.18 1.73 -13.93
C ASN A 245 18.50 3.10 -13.77
N LYS A 246 18.73 3.75 -12.63
CA LYS A 246 18.15 5.06 -12.27
C LYS A 246 18.60 6.21 -13.19
N THR A 247 19.81 6.14 -13.74
CA THR A 247 20.31 7.18 -14.65
C THR A 247 19.53 7.17 -15.95
N GLN A 248 19.31 5.99 -16.53
CA GLN A 248 18.46 5.82 -17.71
C GLN A 248 17.01 6.21 -17.42
N TYR A 249 16.48 5.78 -16.27
CA TYR A 249 15.15 6.19 -15.82
C TYR A 249 15.00 7.71 -15.88
N ARG A 250 15.92 8.44 -15.24
CA ARG A 250 15.87 9.89 -15.16
C ARG A 250 15.98 10.54 -16.54
N GLN A 251 16.94 10.12 -17.35
CA GLN A 251 17.14 10.64 -18.71
C GLN A 251 15.90 10.45 -19.60
N MET A 252 15.19 9.34 -19.45
CA MET A 252 13.94 9.09 -20.18
C MET A 252 12.78 9.91 -19.60
N ALA A 253 12.65 9.94 -18.26
CA ALA A 253 11.57 10.63 -17.55
C ALA A 253 11.59 12.16 -17.72
N GLU A 254 12.77 12.75 -17.97
CA GLU A 254 12.93 14.19 -18.23
C GLU A 254 12.59 14.59 -19.68
N GLN A 255 12.35 13.63 -20.57
CA GLN A 255 12.00 13.96 -21.95
C GLN A 255 10.61 14.63 -22.02
N PRO A 256 10.45 15.74 -22.76
CA PRO A 256 9.19 16.47 -22.83
C PRO A 256 8.00 15.65 -23.32
N ASN A 257 8.22 14.60 -24.12
CA ASN A 257 7.16 13.75 -24.66
C ASN A 257 6.94 12.44 -23.88
N VAL A 258 7.55 12.30 -22.70
CA VAL A 258 7.46 11.11 -21.85
C VAL A 258 6.61 11.36 -20.61
N TRP A 259 5.69 10.44 -20.33
CA TRP A 259 4.91 10.40 -19.09
C TRP A 259 5.29 9.14 -18.31
N CYS A 260 5.58 9.29 -17.03
CA CYS A 260 5.92 8.17 -16.17
C CYS A 260 4.69 7.71 -15.39
N ILE A 261 4.36 6.42 -15.49
CA ILE A 261 3.30 5.80 -14.68
C ILE A 261 3.99 4.91 -13.64
N ILE A 262 3.81 5.23 -12.37
CA ILE A 262 4.45 4.52 -11.24
C ILE A 262 3.37 3.72 -10.51
N ASP A 263 3.42 2.40 -10.57
CA ASP A 263 2.40 1.52 -9.97
C ASP A 263 2.91 0.88 -8.69
N GLY A 264 2.31 1.27 -7.56
CA GLY A 264 2.45 0.56 -6.28
C GLY A 264 3.84 0.59 -5.63
N LYS A 265 4.75 1.45 -6.07
CA LYS A 265 6.11 1.58 -5.54
C LYS A 265 6.53 3.04 -5.33
N ARG A 266 7.61 3.24 -4.56
CA ARG A 266 8.25 4.56 -4.44
C ARG A 266 8.79 5.00 -5.79
N ASP A 267 8.66 6.28 -6.07
CA ASP A 267 9.29 6.88 -7.23
C ASP A 267 10.82 6.77 -7.15
N GLN A 268 11.44 6.64 -8.32
CA GLN A 268 12.89 6.45 -8.43
C GLN A 268 13.66 7.79 -8.53
N VAL A 269 12.95 8.90 -8.42
CA VAL A 269 13.49 10.25 -8.62
C VAL A 269 13.77 10.95 -7.29
N GLY A 270 14.80 11.79 -7.27
CA GLY A 270 15.17 12.59 -6.11
C GLY A 270 14.37 13.89 -6.01
N HIS A 271 14.66 14.68 -4.97
CA HIS A 271 14.07 16.01 -4.75
C HIS A 271 14.44 17.04 -5.82
N ASP A 272 15.48 16.79 -6.61
CA ASP A 272 16.00 17.63 -7.67
C ASP A 272 15.33 17.37 -9.05
N PHE A 273 14.29 16.53 -9.07
CA PHE A 273 13.57 16.18 -10.29
C PHE A 273 12.37 17.12 -10.51
N SER A 274 12.53 18.14 -11.35
CA SER A 274 11.51 19.18 -11.58
C SER A 274 10.74 19.05 -12.90
N ASN A 275 11.28 18.32 -13.89
CA ASN A 275 10.85 18.45 -15.28
C ASN A 275 10.02 17.27 -15.82
N GLY A 276 9.89 16.18 -15.08
CA GLY A 276 9.17 15.00 -15.55
C GLY A 276 7.68 15.01 -15.22
N LYS A 277 6.90 14.32 -16.05
CA LYS A 277 5.44 14.19 -15.93
C LYS A 277 5.11 12.88 -15.26
N LEU A 278 4.79 12.91 -13.97
CA LEU A 278 4.66 11.70 -13.15
C LEU A 278 3.20 11.45 -12.78
N ILE A 279 2.75 10.22 -12.97
CA ILE A 279 1.45 9.71 -12.53
C ILE A 279 1.71 8.52 -11.62
N MET A 280 1.61 8.73 -10.30
CA MET A 280 1.67 7.64 -9.34
C MET A 280 0.28 7.06 -9.15
N VAL A 281 0.18 5.74 -9.25
CA VAL A 281 -1.03 4.97 -8.97
C VAL A 281 -0.71 4.07 -7.79
N SER A 282 -1.23 4.40 -6.60
CA SER A 282 -0.88 3.64 -5.40
C SER A 282 -2.00 3.65 -4.38
N SER A 283 -2.11 2.57 -3.61
CA SER A 283 -2.88 2.61 -2.37
C SER A 283 -2.28 3.67 -1.41
N PRO A 284 -3.07 4.22 -0.48
CA PRO A 284 -2.68 5.25 0.48
C PRO A 284 -1.71 4.74 1.56
N LYS A 285 -0.64 4.02 1.18
CA LYS A 285 0.40 3.54 2.09
C LYS A 285 1.41 4.65 2.31
N LYS A 286 1.58 5.13 3.56
CA LYS A 286 2.49 6.22 3.90
C LYS A 286 3.88 5.98 3.36
N ALA A 287 4.34 4.74 3.52
CA ALA A 287 5.67 4.32 3.11
C ALA A 287 5.91 4.52 1.61
N ILE A 288 4.88 4.66 0.79
CA ILE A 288 4.99 4.82 -0.66
C ILE A 288 4.65 6.25 -1.07
N VAL A 289 3.50 6.78 -0.62
CA VAL A 289 2.94 8.02 -1.20
C VAL A 289 3.47 9.30 -0.56
N ARG A 290 3.98 9.24 0.68
CA ARG A 290 4.30 10.44 1.47
C ARG A 290 5.32 11.34 0.79
N ASP A 291 6.42 10.77 0.30
CA ASP A 291 7.53 11.55 -0.22
C ASP A 291 7.21 12.09 -1.64
N PHE A 292 6.35 11.38 -2.38
CA PHE A 292 5.80 11.81 -3.66
C PHE A 292 4.79 12.96 -3.49
N ALA A 293 3.86 12.85 -2.52
CA ALA A 293 2.82 13.84 -2.26
C ALA A 293 3.37 15.20 -1.80
N LYS A 294 4.54 15.22 -1.16
CA LYS A 294 5.21 16.45 -0.70
C LYS A 294 5.74 17.36 -1.82
N GLN A 295 5.90 16.84 -3.04
CA GLN A 295 6.61 17.52 -4.14
C GLN A 295 5.64 18.25 -5.09
N TRP A 296 4.76 19.12 -4.56
CA TRP A 296 3.69 19.80 -5.34
C TRP A 296 2.93 18.84 -6.26
N CYS A 297 2.33 17.83 -5.63
CA CYS A 297 1.60 16.78 -6.31
C CYS A 297 0.09 17.00 -6.17
N ARG A 298 -0.61 16.86 -7.29
CA ARG A 298 -2.06 16.85 -7.32
C ARG A 298 -2.60 15.46 -6.95
N SER A 299 -3.33 15.39 -5.85
CA SER A 299 -3.93 14.12 -5.39
C SER A 299 -5.35 13.95 -5.92
N LEU A 300 -5.64 12.77 -6.46
CA LEU A 300 -6.93 12.33 -6.94
C LEU A 300 -7.31 11.00 -6.26
N TYR A 301 -8.56 10.88 -5.83
CA TYR A 301 -9.08 9.74 -5.09
C TYR A 301 -10.05 8.94 -5.94
N MET A 302 -9.72 7.67 -6.19
CA MET A 302 -10.57 6.75 -6.92
C MET A 302 -11.60 6.13 -5.96
N PRO A 303 -12.91 6.24 -6.28
CA PRO A 303 -13.97 5.74 -5.42
C PRO A 303 -14.07 4.22 -5.41
N THR A 304 -14.74 3.68 -4.39
CA THR A 304 -15.21 2.29 -4.42
C THR A 304 -16.35 2.10 -5.41
N TRP A 305 -16.51 0.87 -5.90
CA TRP A 305 -17.60 0.52 -6.78
C TRP A 305 -18.95 0.58 -6.06
N ASN A 306 -19.97 1.14 -6.71
CA ASN A 306 -21.34 1.09 -6.22
C ASN A 306 -22.08 -0.17 -6.73
N GLU A 307 -23.24 -0.47 -6.15
CA GLU A 307 -24.00 -1.69 -6.49
C GLU A 307 -24.37 -1.75 -7.98
N ASN A 308 -24.73 -0.61 -8.60
CA ASN A 308 -25.11 -0.57 -10.01
C ASN A 308 -23.91 -0.88 -10.93
N GLU A 309 -22.74 -0.31 -10.62
CA GLU A 309 -21.50 -0.57 -11.38
C GLU A 309 -21.09 -2.05 -11.28
N LEU A 310 -21.26 -2.67 -10.12
CA LEU A 310 -20.98 -4.09 -9.92
C LEU A 310 -21.98 -4.98 -10.66
N GLU A 311 -23.27 -4.62 -10.65
CA GLU A 311 -24.31 -5.33 -11.39
C GLU A 311 -24.09 -5.23 -12.91
N GLU A 312 -23.71 -4.05 -13.41
CA GLU A 312 -23.35 -3.84 -14.81
C GLU A 312 -22.11 -4.65 -15.20
N CYS A 313 -21.05 -4.62 -14.39
CA CYS A 313 -19.85 -5.43 -14.59
C CYS A 313 -20.18 -6.93 -14.63
N TRP A 314 -20.99 -7.40 -13.68
CA TRP A 314 -21.46 -8.78 -13.65
C TRP A 314 -22.24 -9.15 -14.92
N ASN A 315 -23.19 -8.30 -15.32
CA ASN A 315 -24.01 -8.50 -16.51
C ASN A 315 -23.17 -8.63 -17.79
N ASN A 316 -22.16 -7.77 -17.94
CA ASN A 316 -21.36 -7.69 -19.16
C ASN A 316 -20.24 -8.74 -19.22
N LEU A 317 -19.60 -9.05 -18.10
CA LEU A 317 -18.38 -9.89 -18.08
C LEU A 317 -18.59 -11.30 -17.54
N TYR A 318 -19.51 -11.48 -16.59
CA TYR A 318 -19.58 -12.72 -15.80
C TYR A 318 -20.89 -13.49 -15.97
N ARG A 319 -21.95 -12.86 -16.46
CA ARG A 319 -23.26 -13.49 -16.64
C ARG A 319 -23.21 -14.72 -17.54
N LYS A 320 -22.47 -14.65 -18.66
CA LYS A 320 -22.35 -15.76 -19.62
C LYS A 320 -21.46 -16.89 -19.11
N SER A 321 -20.41 -16.58 -18.35
CA SER A 321 -19.48 -17.59 -17.84
C SER A 321 -20.04 -18.36 -16.65
N GLY A 322 -21.07 -17.82 -15.98
CA GLY A 322 -21.68 -18.44 -14.81
C GLY A 322 -20.77 -18.48 -13.57
N LYS A 323 -19.57 -17.91 -13.64
CA LYS A 323 -18.56 -17.92 -12.56
C LYS A 323 -19.09 -17.30 -11.28
N PHE A 324 -19.84 -16.21 -11.41
CA PHE A 324 -20.47 -15.52 -10.29
C PHE A 324 -21.97 -15.46 -10.51
N THR A 325 -22.76 -15.65 -9.45
CA THR A 325 -24.19 -15.33 -9.46
C THR A 325 -24.39 -13.90 -9.00
N LEU A 326 -25.41 -13.20 -9.53
CA LEU A 326 -25.73 -11.83 -9.08
C LEU A 326 -25.99 -11.78 -7.58
N LYS A 327 -26.63 -12.82 -7.02
CA LYS A 327 -26.85 -12.96 -5.58
C LYS A 327 -25.53 -12.97 -4.81
N SER A 328 -24.55 -13.77 -5.25
CA SER A 328 -23.23 -13.82 -4.61
C SER A 328 -22.52 -12.46 -4.66
N VAL A 329 -22.60 -11.74 -5.78
CA VAL A 329 -22.06 -10.38 -5.93
C VAL A 329 -22.68 -9.42 -4.91
N LYS A 330 -24.01 -9.41 -4.79
CA LYS A 330 -24.74 -8.55 -3.85
C LYS A 330 -24.47 -8.91 -2.39
N ASP A 331 -24.40 -10.19 -2.06
CA ASP A 331 -24.10 -10.65 -0.70
C ASP A 331 -22.67 -10.27 -0.30
N LYS A 332 -21.69 -10.38 -1.22
CA LYS A 332 -20.31 -9.94 -0.97
C LYS A 332 -20.25 -8.42 -0.81
N PHE A 333 -20.93 -7.65 -1.66
CA PHE A 333 -21.02 -6.19 -1.55
C PHE A 333 -21.58 -5.74 -0.19
N LYS A 334 -22.66 -6.37 0.30
CA LYS A 334 -23.22 -6.08 1.62
C LYS A 334 -22.24 -6.33 2.77
N LEU A 335 -21.30 -7.26 2.57
CA LEU A 335 -20.33 -7.62 3.59
C LEU A 335 -19.12 -6.69 3.58
N CYS A 336 -18.49 -6.50 2.41
CA CYS A 336 -17.22 -5.80 2.27
C CYS A 336 -17.25 -4.52 1.44
N GLY A 337 -18.43 -4.01 1.07
CA GLY A 337 -18.56 -2.82 0.24
C GLY A 337 -18.04 -2.99 -1.18
N GLY A 338 -17.70 -1.88 -1.82
CA GLY A 338 -17.34 -1.79 -3.24
C GLY A 338 -15.92 -2.20 -3.62
N ILE A 339 -15.33 -3.21 -2.97
CA ILE A 339 -13.98 -3.70 -3.30
C ILE A 339 -14.08 -4.79 -4.37
N ALA A 340 -14.00 -4.38 -5.64
CA ALA A 340 -14.18 -5.24 -6.81
C ALA A 340 -13.33 -6.51 -6.75
N GLN A 341 -12.07 -6.41 -6.30
CA GLN A 341 -11.18 -7.57 -6.18
C GLN A 341 -11.71 -8.64 -5.21
N TRP A 342 -12.40 -8.29 -4.12
CA TRP A 342 -12.95 -9.28 -3.19
C TRP A 342 -14.26 -9.88 -3.71
N ILE A 343 -15.05 -9.05 -4.40
CA ILE A 343 -16.32 -9.46 -4.98
C ILE A 343 -16.11 -10.47 -6.11
N PHE A 344 -15.25 -10.13 -7.07
CA PHE A 344 -14.97 -10.91 -8.27
C PHE A 344 -13.71 -11.79 -8.13
N ASN A 345 -13.57 -12.45 -6.98
CA ASN A 345 -12.54 -13.48 -6.77
C ASN A 345 -13.19 -14.86 -6.65
N ASP A 346 -12.88 -15.73 -7.61
CA ASP A 346 -13.38 -17.12 -7.72
C ASP A 346 -12.93 -17.98 -6.51
N HIS A 347 -11.81 -17.64 -5.89
CA HIS A 347 -11.24 -18.37 -4.76
C HIS A 347 -11.67 -17.85 -3.39
N GLN A 348 -12.43 -16.75 -3.35
CA GLN A 348 -12.81 -16.08 -2.11
C GLN A 348 -14.29 -16.25 -1.85
N SER A 349 -14.62 -17.09 -0.87
CA SER A 349 -15.99 -17.31 -0.42
C SER A 349 -16.48 -16.16 0.47
N LEU A 350 -17.79 -16.09 0.71
CA LEU A 350 -18.37 -15.16 1.69
C LEU A 350 -17.79 -15.36 3.09
N SER A 351 -17.57 -16.61 3.50
CA SER A 351 -16.96 -16.93 4.79
C SER A 351 -15.51 -16.46 4.91
N ASP A 352 -14.74 -16.49 3.82
CA ASP A 352 -13.36 -16.02 3.82
C ASP A 352 -13.30 -14.50 4.03
N ILE A 353 -14.19 -13.77 3.34
CA ILE A 353 -14.32 -12.31 3.51
C ILE A 353 -14.74 -11.98 4.94
N ASP A 354 -15.74 -12.69 5.48
CA ASP A 354 -16.23 -12.48 6.84
C ASP A 354 -15.13 -12.76 7.88
N SER A 355 -14.34 -13.82 7.68
CA SER A 355 -13.19 -14.14 8.54
C SER A 355 -12.15 -13.03 8.53
N VAL A 356 -11.80 -12.52 7.34
CA VAL A 356 -10.85 -11.41 7.19
C VAL A 356 -11.35 -10.13 7.87
N ILE A 357 -12.65 -9.82 7.75
CA ILE A 357 -13.27 -8.68 8.44
C ILE A 357 -13.26 -8.88 9.95
N LYS A 358 -13.60 -10.07 10.45
CA LYS A 358 -13.55 -10.40 11.89
C LYS A 358 -12.14 -10.25 12.46
N GLN A 359 -11.11 -10.66 11.74
CA GLN A 359 -9.72 -10.45 12.16
C GLN A 359 -9.37 -8.95 12.22
N ALA A 360 -9.74 -8.19 11.20
CA ALA A 360 -9.56 -6.73 11.23
C ALA A 360 -10.32 -6.09 12.40
N LEU A 361 -11.54 -6.55 12.67
CA LEU A 361 -12.33 -6.12 13.82
C LEU A 361 -11.66 -6.44 15.15
N ILE A 362 -10.90 -7.53 15.28
CA ILE A 362 -10.16 -7.84 16.52
C ILE A 362 -9.02 -6.84 16.74
N SER A 363 -8.30 -6.49 15.67
CA SER A 363 -7.12 -5.62 15.76
C SER A 363 -7.44 -4.13 15.84
N VAL A 364 -8.57 -3.67 15.28
CA VAL A 364 -8.83 -2.23 15.13
C VAL A 364 -9.06 -1.50 16.46
N GLU A 365 -8.38 -0.38 16.66
CA GLU A 365 -8.62 0.56 17.77
C GLU A 365 -9.14 1.92 17.26
N LEU A 366 -9.79 2.69 18.14
CA LEU A 366 -10.31 4.04 17.78
C LEU A 366 -9.22 4.97 17.23
N ASN A 367 -8.01 4.94 17.81
CA ASN A 367 -6.89 5.75 17.34
C ASN A 367 -6.41 5.33 15.94
N MET A 368 -6.59 4.06 15.54
CA MET A 368 -6.22 3.60 14.20
C MET A 368 -7.11 4.24 13.14
N LEU A 369 -8.41 4.43 13.44
CA LEU A 369 -9.34 5.14 12.56
C LEU A 369 -8.91 6.61 12.37
N TYR A 370 -8.48 7.24 13.47
CA TYR A 370 -7.96 8.60 13.45
C TYR A 370 -6.69 8.74 12.61
N ASN A 371 -5.75 7.81 12.78
CA ASN A 371 -4.46 7.82 12.08
C ASN A 371 -4.62 7.57 10.58
N GLN A 372 -5.62 6.80 10.17
CA GLN A 372 -5.91 6.56 8.76
C GLN A 372 -6.27 7.84 8.01
N ALA A 373 -6.96 8.77 8.68
CA ALA A 373 -7.42 10.02 8.08
C ALA A 373 -6.38 11.15 8.08
N LYS A 374 -5.48 11.18 9.07
CA LYS A 374 -4.49 12.27 9.16
C LYS A 374 -3.27 12.07 8.29
N ASP A 375 -2.81 10.83 8.13
CA ASP A 375 -1.40 10.60 7.85
C ASP A 375 -1.12 9.47 6.87
N PHE A 376 -2.15 8.94 6.19
CA PHE A 376 -2.11 7.70 5.40
C PHE A 376 -1.58 6.56 6.27
N SER A 377 -2.42 5.79 6.98
CA SER A 377 -1.88 4.73 7.84
C SER A 377 -1.33 3.55 7.02
N ASP A 378 -0.21 2.96 7.47
CA ASP A 378 0.30 1.68 6.92
C ASP A 378 -0.47 0.46 7.45
N ASP A 379 -1.59 0.68 8.15
CA ASP A 379 -2.39 -0.37 8.77
C ASP A 379 -3.30 -1.05 7.73
N GLU A 380 -2.89 -2.24 7.30
CA GLU A 380 -3.61 -3.07 6.35
C GLU A 380 -5.01 -3.50 6.83
N TYR A 381 -5.25 -3.54 8.14
CA TYR A 381 -6.55 -3.92 8.72
C TYR A 381 -7.58 -2.80 8.60
N THR A 382 -7.14 -1.54 8.66
CA THR A 382 -8.10 -0.42 8.66
C THR A 382 -8.78 -0.28 7.30
N TYR A 383 -8.08 -0.54 6.19
CA TYR A 383 -8.67 -0.53 4.83
C TYR A 383 -9.72 -1.61 4.58
N LYS A 384 -9.77 -2.64 5.42
CA LYS A 384 -10.78 -3.71 5.36
C LYS A 384 -12.10 -3.28 6.01
N LEU A 385 -12.04 -2.26 6.87
CA LEU A 385 -13.19 -1.80 7.67
C LEU A 385 -13.65 -0.41 7.26
N ILE A 386 -12.74 0.42 6.76
CA ILE A 386 -13.00 1.80 6.36
C ILE A 386 -12.51 1.98 4.93
N HIS A 387 -13.37 2.57 4.13
CA HIS A 387 -13.11 2.90 2.75
C HIS A 387 -12.97 4.40 2.54
N ILE A 388 -12.07 4.75 1.63
CA ILE A 388 -12.00 6.08 1.04
C ILE A 388 -13.08 6.23 -0.03
N ASN A 389 -13.82 7.32 0.03
CA ASN A 389 -14.73 7.81 -1.00
C ASN A 389 -14.35 9.24 -1.39
N THR A 390 -15.00 9.81 -2.41
CA THR A 390 -14.60 11.10 -2.99
C THR A 390 -15.78 11.97 -3.43
N ASN A 391 -15.51 13.24 -3.71
CA ASN A 391 -16.47 14.24 -4.16
C ASN A 391 -16.87 14.01 -5.63
N ILE A 392 -17.71 13.00 -5.89
CA ILE A 392 -18.29 12.77 -7.23
C ILE A 392 -19.54 13.65 -7.45
N LYS A 393 -20.28 13.93 -6.38
CA LYS A 393 -21.64 14.53 -6.42
C LYS A 393 -21.81 15.79 -5.57
N ARG A 394 -20.75 16.35 -5.00
CA ARG A 394 -20.84 17.50 -4.09
C ARG A 394 -20.50 18.79 -4.81
N THR A 395 -21.57 19.57 -5.09
CA THR A 395 -21.66 21.02 -5.36
C THR A 395 -20.79 21.62 -6.46
N ASP A 396 -21.30 22.66 -7.11
CA ASP A 396 -20.75 23.35 -8.30
C ASP A 396 -19.39 24.06 -8.08
N GLU A 397 -18.73 23.85 -6.93
CA GLU A 397 -17.54 24.60 -6.48
C GLU A 397 -16.23 23.78 -6.45
N ALA A 398 -16.27 22.46 -6.22
CA ALA A 398 -15.07 21.65 -6.06
C ALA A 398 -14.82 20.72 -7.26
N GLU A 399 -13.57 20.60 -7.72
CA GLU A 399 -13.23 19.72 -8.82
C GLU A 399 -13.41 18.24 -8.41
N PRO A 400 -14.04 17.39 -9.25
CA PRO A 400 -14.28 16.00 -8.88
C PRO A 400 -12.98 15.23 -8.57
N TYR A 401 -13.09 14.26 -7.68
CA TYR A 401 -12.01 13.35 -7.28
C TYR A 401 -10.88 13.98 -6.44
N THR A 402 -10.93 15.27 -6.11
CA THR A 402 -9.83 15.92 -5.36
C THR A 402 -9.97 15.83 -3.85
N GLU A 403 -11.16 15.50 -3.34
CA GLU A 403 -11.41 15.37 -1.91
C GLU A 403 -11.56 13.91 -1.49
N SER A 404 -11.22 13.61 -0.24
CA SER A 404 -11.36 12.28 0.34
C SER A 404 -12.25 12.30 1.56
N PHE A 405 -13.08 11.28 1.69
CA PHE A 405 -13.97 11.07 2.82
C PHE A 405 -13.91 9.62 3.26
N TYR A 406 -13.95 9.36 4.55
CA TYR A 406 -13.89 8.01 5.11
C TYR A 406 -15.28 7.53 5.52
N PHE A 407 -15.60 6.28 5.18
CA PHE A 407 -16.85 5.60 5.53
C PHE A 407 -16.55 4.16 5.95
N PHE A 408 -17.40 3.56 6.78
CA PHE A 408 -17.31 2.11 6.97
C PHE A 408 -17.55 1.35 5.66
N ALA A 409 -16.86 0.23 5.50
CA ALA A 409 -16.94 -0.62 4.31
C ALA A 409 -18.38 -1.08 4.02
N SER A 410 -19.16 -1.33 5.06
CA SER A 410 -20.58 -1.68 4.98
C SER A 410 -21.31 -1.31 6.27
N ASP A 411 -22.64 -1.27 6.23
CA ASP A 411 -23.47 -1.08 7.42
C ASP A 411 -23.24 -2.18 8.47
N ASN A 412 -22.99 -3.42 8.01
CA ASN A 412 -22.67 -4.54 8.90
C ASN A 412 -21.35 -4.30 9.64
N VAL A 413 -20.32 -3.86 8.91
CA VAL A 413 -19.02 -3.49 9.49
C VAL A 413 -19.18 -2.34 10.50
N ALA A 414 -19.96 -1.31 10.15
CA ALA A 414 -20.22 -0.17 11.03
C ALA A 414 -20.86 -0.61 12.37
N LYS A 415 -21.89 -1.46 12.31
CA LYS A 415 -22.56 -2.01 13.50
C LYS A 415 -21.61 -2.85 14.36
N GLN A 416 -20.76 -3.68 13.75
CA GLN A 416 -19.80 -4.50 14.48
C GLN A 416 -18.68 -3.67 15.13
N CYS A 417 -18.14 -2.67 14.42
CA CYS A 417 -17.21 -1.69 14.96
C CYS A 417 -17.80 -0.97 16.18
N LEU A 418 -19.03 -0.47 16.06
CA LEU A 418 -19.71 0.19 17.18
C LEU A 418 -19.87 -0.75 18.39
N LYS A 419 -20.32 -1.99 18.16
CA LYS A 419 -20.48 -2.97 19.24
C LYS A 419 -19.16 -3.21 19.99
N LYS A 420 -18.05 -3.32 19.25
CA LYS A 420 -16.70 -3.44 19.85
C LYS A 420 -16.33 -2.19 20.64
N PHE A 421 -16.43 -1.01 20.04
CA PHE A 421 -16.02 0.25 20.68
C PHE A 421 -16.86 0.58 21.90
N LYS A 422 -18.16 0.25 21.90
CA LYS A 422 -19.02 0.39 23.07
C LYS A 422 -18.57 -0.50 24.23
N LYS A 423 -18.26 -1.77 23.96
CA LYS A 423 -17.84 -2.74 24.97
C LYS A 423 -16.53 -2.34 25.65
N ASN A 424 -15.59 -1.82 24.86
CA ASN A 424 -14.21 -1.63 25.33
C ASN A 424 -13.84 -0.16 25.60
N TYR A 425 -14.56 0.81 25.03
CA TYR A 425 -14.10 2.20 24.91
C TYR A 425 -15.22 3.26 24.95
N LYS A 426 -16.32 3.03 25.68
CA LYS A 426 -17.52 3.91 25.67
C LYS A 426 -17.21 5.42 25.82
N GLN A 427 -16.41 5.82 26.81
CA GLN A 427 -16.04 7.24 27.00
C GLN A 427 -15.14 7.77 25.86
N ARG A 428 -14.17 6.96 25.42
CA ARG A 428 -13.27 7.33 24.31
C ARG A 428 -14.01 7.46 22.98
N LEU A 429 -15.11 6.73 22.76
CA LEU A 429 -15.94 6.86 21.56
C LEU A 429 -16.58 8.25 21.49
N CYS A 430 -17.13 8.76 22.60
CA CYS A 430 -17.68 10.12 22.64
C CYS A 430 -16.59 11.16 22.35
N SER A 431 -15.45 11.07 23.05
CA SER A 431 -14.31 11.97 22.82
C SER A 431 -13.78 11.88 21.38
N PHE A 432 -13.79 10.69 20.77
CA PHE A 432 -13.44 10.51 19.37
C PHE A 432 -14.40 11.27 18.46
N ILE A 433 -15.72 11.09 18.60
CA ILE A 433 -16.72 11.78 17.77
C ILE A 433 -16.57 13.31 17.92
N GLU A 434 -16.38 13.79 19.15
CA GLU A 434 -16.21 15.23 19.43
C GLU A 434 -14.92 15.80 18.84
N SER A 435 -13.79 15.08 18.95
CA SER A 435 -12.48 15.54 18.46
C SER A 435 -12.34 15.48 16.94
N THR A 436 -13.11 14.61 16.28
CA THR A 436 -13.04 14.39 14.83
C THR A 436 -14.07 15.18 14.03
N LYS A 437 -15.06 15.81 14.68
CA LYS A 437 -16.13 16.59 14.01
C LYS A 437 -15.62 17.69 13.08
N ASN A 438 -14.44 18.25 13.39
CA ASN A 438 -13.83 19.36 12.65
C ASN A 438 -12.83 18.88 11.59
N ILE A 439 -12.59 17.57 11.45
CA ILE A 439 -11.72 16.99 10.43
C ILE A 439 -12.58 16.67 9.20
N PRO A 440 -12.44 17.42 8.08
CA PRO A 440 -13.32 17.30 6.92
C PRO A 440 -13.45 15.86 6.39
N GLU A 441 -12.33 15.14 6.32
CA GLU A 441 -12.25 13.78 5.78
C GLU A 441 -12.99 12.77 6.67
N MET A 442 -12.98 12.99 8.00
CA MET A 442 -13.61 12.11 8.98
C MET A 442 -15.08 12.40 9.20
N ARG A 443 -15.56 13.58 8.81
CA ARG A 443 -16.95 14.02 9.03
C ARG A 443 -17.96 12.93 8.72
N SER A 444 -17.80 12.27 7.59
CA SER A 444 -18.71 11.20 7.14
C SER A 444 -18.70 9.97 8.06
N LEU A 445 -17.52 9.52 8.50
CA LEU A 445 -17.37 8.43 9.46
C LEU A 445 -17.96 8.80 10.82
N CYS A 446 -17.73 10.04 11.26
CA CYS A 446 -18.28 10.60 12.50
C CYS A 446 -19.81 10.65 12.46
N GLU A 447 -20.39 11.08 11.35
CA GLU A 447 -21.84 11.08 11.12
C GLU A 447 -22.42 9.67 11.21
N GLN A 448 -21.78 8.66 10.58
CA GLN A 448 -22.20 7.26 10.69
C GLN A 448 -22.16 6.75 12.13
N LEU A 449 -21.06 7.01 12.85
CA LEU A 449 -20.92 6.63 14.26
C LEU A 449 -21.95 7.34 15.15
N PHE A 450 -22.10 8.66 14.98
CA PHE A 450 -23.07 9.46 15.71
C PHE A 450 -24.49 8.94 15.49
N LYS A 451 -24.88 8.70 14.23
CA LYS A 451 -26.19 8.14 13.89
C LYS A 451 -26.42 6.81 14.60
N LEU A 452 -25.47 5.88 14.53
CA LEU A 452 -25.60 4.57 15.18
C LEU A 452 -25.68 4.68 16.71
N VAL A 453 -24.88 5.55 17.32
CA VAL A 453 -24.92 5.83 18.77
C VAL A 453 -26.26 6.44 19.17
N SER A 454 -26.76 7.41 18.40
CA SER A 454 -28.06 8.05 18.63
C SER A 454 -29.20 7.05 18.55
N HIS A 455 -29.23 6.18 17.53
CA HIS A 455 -30.25 5.12 17.44
C HIS A 455 -30.21 4.18 18.65
N GLU A 456 -29.03 3.82 19.14
CA GLU A 456 -28.88 2.98 20.33
C GLU A 456 -29.38 3.68 21.60
N ILE A 457 -29.09 4.98 21.75
CA ILE A 457 -29.52 5.78 22.90
C ILE A 457 -31.03 5.98 22.89
N LEU A 458 -31.60 6.32 21.74
CA LEU A 458 -33.03 6.60 21.57
C LEU A 458 -33.92 5.35 21.73
N ARG A 459 -33.37 4.13 21.50
CA ARG A 459 -34.10 2.87 21.72
C ARG A 459 -34.24 2.49 23.19
N GLN A 460 -33.39 3.05 24.05
CA GLN A 460 -33.44 2.79 25.49
C GLN A 460 -34.50 3.69 26.10
N GLU A 461 -35.33 3.13 26.97
CA GLU A 461 -36.30 3.90 27.73
C GLU A 461 -35.57 4.96 28.56
N LYS A 462 -35.71 6.23 28.16
CA LYS A 462 -35.00 7.36 28.75
C LYS A 462 -35.79 8.65 28.62
N VAL A 463 -35.56 9.53 29.59
CA VAL A 463 -36.02 10.91 29.57
C VAL A 463 -34.94 11.76 28.91
N PHE A 464 -35.33 12.51 27.89
CA PHE A 464 -34.46 13.42 27.16
C PHE A 464 -34.90 14.86 27.39
N PRO A 465 -33.96 15.77 27.72
CA PRO A 465 -34.22 17.19 27.56
C PRO A 465 -34.35 17.52 26.08
N VAL A 466 -35.34 18.34 25.74
CA VAL A 466 -35.58 18.81 24.38
C VAL A 466 -35.89 20.30 24.38
N HIS A 467 -35.52 20.96 23.28
CA HIS A 467 -35.82 22.35 23.03
C HIS A 467 -36.59 22.45 21.73
N LYS A 468 -37.60 23.31 21.68
CA LYS A 468 -38.32 23.58 20.44
C LYS A 468 -37.46 24.49 19.57
N LEU A 469 -37.23 24.09 18.33
CA LEU A 469 -36.60 24.94 17.33
C LEU A 469 -37.66 25.92 16.80
N THR A 470 -37.48 27.22 17.01
CA THR A 470 -38.33 28.26 16.45
C THR A 470 -37.66 28.91 15.25
N ASP A 471 -38.46 29.42 14.31
CA ASP A 471 -37.96 30.02 13.06
C ASP A 471 -37.11 31.29 13.31
N ASP A 472 -37.26 31.93 14.47
CA ASP A 472 -36.47 33.11 14.88
C ASP A 472 -35.16 32.74 15.61
N GLY A 473 -34.82 31.46 15.73
CA GLY A 473 -33.57 30.98 16.34
C GLY A 473 -33.49 31.15 17.86
N LYS A 474 -34.58 31.53 18.52
CA LYS A 474 -34.63 31.61 19.99
C LYS A 474 -34.87 30.23 20.58
N LEU A 475 -34.08 29.88 21.59
CA LEU A 475 -34.33 28.67 22.37
C LEU A 475 -35.50 28.93 23.34
N GLU A 476 -36.62 28.24 23.13
CA GLU A 476 -37.68 28.09 24.13
C GLU A 476 -37.15 27.33 25.37
N PRO A 477 -37.85 27.41 26.53
CA PRO A 477 -37.44 26.70 27.74
C PRO A 477 -37.27 25.19 27.50
N GLU A 478 -36.24 24.62 28.14
CA GLU A 478 -35.99 23.18 28.12
C GLU A 478 -37.20 22.41 28.67
N THR A 479 -37.73 21.50 27.85
CA THR A 479 -38.80 20.57 28.25
C THR A 479 -38.25 19.15 28.24
N THR A 480 -39.01 18.17 28.73
CA THR A 480 -38.60 16.76 28.75
C THR A 480 -39.54 15.91 27.91
N ILE A 481 -38.96 14.99 27.14
CA ILE A 481 -39.70 13.93 26.46
C ILE A 481 -39.21 12.59 27.00
N THR A 482 -40.14 11.75 27.42
CA THR A 482 -39.87 10.35 27.73
C THR A 482 -40.06 9.53 26.46
N LEU A 483 -39.00 8.88 26.00
CA LEU A 483 -39.08 7.90 24.93
C LEU A 483 -39.16 6.51 25.56
N GLU A 484 -40.23 5.79 25.29
CA GLU A 484 -40.36 4.38 25.67
C GLU A 484 -39.38 3.50 24.86
N SER A 485 -39.22 2.24 25.27
CA SER A 485 -38.36 1.32 24.52
C SER A 485 -38.86 1.12 23.08
N LEU A 486 -38.06 1.55 22.12
CA LEU A 486 -38.41 1.48 20.70
C LEU A 486 -37.95 0.15 20.08
N LYS A 487 -38.83 -0.49 19.32
CA LYS A 487 -38.49 -1.67 18.50
C LYS A 487 -38.04 -1.24 17.11
N GLU A 488 -36.96 -1.86 16.62
CA GLU A 488 -36.53 -1.67 15.23
C GLU A 488 -37.45 -2.43 14.27
N ILE A 489 -37.95 -1.74 13.25
CA ILE A 489 -38.77 -2.32 12.19
C ILE A 489 -38.05 -2.06 10.86
N PHE A 490 -37.88 -3.11 10.06
CA PHE A 490 -37.23 -3.04 8.76
C PHE A 490 -38.28 -3.00 7.64
N PHE A 491 -38.12 -2.04 6.73
CA PHE A 491 -38.95 -1.90 5.55
C PHE A 491 -38.07 -2.08 4.31
N ASN A 492 -38.52 -2.91 3.38
CA ASN A 492 -37.80 -3.12 2.11
C ASN A 492 -38.27 -2.14 1.03
N ASN A 493 -39.50 -1.63 1.16
CA ASN A 493 -40.06 -0.63 0.25
C ASN A 493 -40.62 0.57 1.03
N PHE A 494 -40.61 1.73 0.39
CA PHE A 494 -41.14 2.97 0.99
C PHE A 494 -42.66 2.89 1.27
N SER A 495 -43.40 2.11 0.48
CA SER A 495 -44.82 1.83 0.69
C SER A 495 -45.11 1.23 2.07
N ASP A 496 -44.22 0.36 2.54
CA ASP A 496 -44.41 -0.46 3.74
C ASP A 496 -44.33 0.40 5.03
N ILE A 497 -43.74 1.59 4.93
CA ILE A 497 -43.61 2.56 6.02
C ILE A 497 -44.96 3.19 6.36
N LYS A 498 -45.78 3.52 5.34
CA LYS A 498 -47.05 4.24 5.54
C LYS A 498 -48.11 3.40 6.24
N GLU A 499 -48.06 2.08 6.11
CA GLU A 499 -49.03 1.18 6.75
C GLU A 499 -48.75 0.94 8.25
N ASN A 500 -47.52 1.18 8.72
CA ASN A 500 -47.10 0.88 10.09
C ASN A 500 -46.94 2.10 11.00
N ILE A 501 -47.19 3.32 10.50
CA ILE A 501 -47.29 4.53 11.33
C ILE A 501 -48.76 4.67 11.74
N ARG A 502 -49.12 4.13 12.91
CA ARG A 502 -50.41 4.37 13.58
C ARG A 502 -50.18 4.92 14.97
#